data_AF-A0A672GPJ1-F1
#
_entry.id   AF-A0A672GPJ1-F1
#
_cell.length_a   1.000
_cell.length_b   1.000
_cell.length_c   1.000
_cell.angle_alpha   90.00
_cell.angle_beta   90.00
_cell.angle_gamma   90.00
#
_symmetry.space_group_name_H-M   'P 1'
#
loop_
_entity.id
_entity.type
_entity.pdbx_description
1 polymer ?
#
loop_
_entity_poly.entity_id
_entity_poly.type
_entity_poly.pdbx_seq_one_letter_code
_entity_poly.pdbx_strand_id
1 'polypeptide(L)'
;MHGESSYYIMFGPDICGYSTKKVHVIFNYKGKNHLIKKEIKCKDDELTHLYTLILNSDQTYEVKIDNEKVESGSLEDDWDFLRLREVEQPSCMVDHPGLEPVCLNVYSLQKACQIYGADYGPLRLRGIHQYAMLVSKSKM
;
A
#
# COMPACT_ATOMS: atom_id res chain seq x y z
N MET A 1 11.28 8.59 -29.41
CA MET A 1 11.19 7.80 -28.16
C MET A 1 12.50 7.98 -27.41
N HIS A 2 12.41 8.35 -26.13
CA HIS A 2 13.54 8.65 -25.25
C HIS A 2 13.22 8.08 -23.85
N GLY A 3 14.20 7.97 -22.95
CA GLY A 3 14.00 7.35 -21.62
C GLY A 3 12.94 8.01 -20.73
N GLU A 4 12.57 9.25 -21.02
CA GLU A 4 11.52 10.01 -20.31
C GLU A 4 10.11 9.83 -20.91
N SER A 5 10.00 9.07 -22.00
CA SER A 5 8.70 8.80 -22.62
C SER A 5 7.82 8.01 -21.64
N SER A 6 6.54 8.38 -21.55
CA SER A 6 5.59 7.66 -20.70
C SER A 6 5.46 6.20 -21.15
N TYR A 7 5.52 5.28 -20.19
CA TYR A 7 5.32 3.84 -20.36
C TYR A 7 4.36 3.35 -19.28
N TYR A 8 3.69 2.23 -19.53
CA TYR A 8 2.85 1.58 -18.51
C TYR A 8 3.64 0.61 -17.64
N ILE A 9 4.54 -0.14 -18.26
CA ILE A 9 5.33 -1.19 -17.61
C ILE A 9 6.76 -1.10 -18.14
N MET A 10 7.73 -1.18 -17.24
CA MET A 10 9.14 -1.44 -17.56
C MET A 10 9.57 -2.69 -16.81
N PHE A 11 9.98 -3.71 -17.56
CA PHE A 11 10.38 -5.01 -17.05
C PHE A 11 11.66 -5.49 -17.72
N GLY A 12 12.64 -5.91 -16.92
CA GLY A 12 13.87 -6.49 -17.45
C GLY A 12 15.06 -6.43 -16.47
N PRO A 13 16.13 -7.18 -16.75
CA PRO A 13 17.36 -7.11 -15.97
C PRO A 13 18.07 -5.77 -16.18
N ASP A 14 18.62 -5.23 -15.10
CA ASP A 14 19.48 -4.05 -15.11
C ASP A 14 20.76 -4.33 -14.31
N ILE A 15 21.88 -4.15 -14.99
CA ILE A 15 23.21 -4.39 -14.46
C ILE A 15 24.00 -3.09 -14.61
N CYS A 16 24.28 -2.45 -13.48
CA CYS A 16 25.11 -1.26 -13.39
C CYS A 16 26.21 -1.47 -12.35
N GLY A 17 27.39 -1.89 -12.84
CA GLY A 17 28.55 -2.19 -12.01
C GLY A 17 28.35 -3.40 -11.09
N TYR A 18 29.03 -3.39 -9.94
CA TYR A 18 28.97 -4.49 -8.97
C TYR A 18 27.78 -4.41 -8.02
N SER A 19 27.21 -3.22 -7.82
CA SER A 19 26.18 -2.96 -6.80
C SER A 19 24.76 -3.14 -7.30
N THR A 20 24.51 -2.94 -8.59
CA THR A 20 23.16 -3.01 -9.16
C THR A 20 23.09 -4.19 -10.11
N LYS A 21 22.46 -5.28 -9.65
CA LYS A 21 22.18 -6.50 -10.43
C LYS A 21 20.78 -7.00 -10.09
N LYS A 22 19.77 -6.35 -10.66
CA LYS A 22 18.38 -6.64 -10.32
C LYS A 22 17.47 -6.59 -11.52
N VAL A 23 16.34 -7.28 -11.42
CA VAL A 23 15.24 -7.18 -12.37
C VAL A 23 14.35 -6.02 -11.96
N HIS A 24 14.19 -5.04 -12.84
CA HIS A 24 13.19 -3.98 -12.63
C HIS A 24 11.81 -4.52 -12.96
N VAL A 25 10.84 -4.18 -12.11
CA VAL A 25 9.42 -4.33 -12.37
C VAL A 25 8.77 -3.01 -11.95
N ILE A 26 8.53 -2.14 -12.93
CA ILE A 26 8.06 -0.77 -12.70
C ILE A 26 6.71 -0.59 -13.36
N PHE A 27 5.75 -0.12 -12.58
CA PHE A 27 4.42 0.23 -13.06
C PHE A 27 4.23 1.74 -13.03
N ASN A 28 3.74 2.32 -14.12
CA ASN A 28 3.24 3.68 -14.10
C ASN A 28 1.79 3.69 -13.64
N TYR A 29 1.55 4.31 -12.49
CA TYR A 29 0.21 4.48 -11.93
C TYR A 29 0.03 5.91 -11.45
N LYS A 30 -1.04 6.57 -11.93
CA LYS A 30 -1.35 7.98 -11.67
C LYS A 30 -0.19 8.93 -12.03
N GLY A 31 0.49 8.66 -13.14
CA GLY A 31 1.58 9.51 -13.66
C GLY A 31 2.88 9.40 -12.87
N LYS A 32 3.00 8.45 -11.94
CA LYS A 32 4.23 8.15 -11.20
C LYS A 32 4.68 6.72 -11.50
N ASN A 33 6.00 6.55 -11.66
CA ASN A 33 6.64 5.24 -11.78
C ASN A 33 6.86 4.66 -10.38
N HIS A 34 6.28 3.49 -10.12
CA HIS A 34 6.40 2.76 -8.87
C HIS A 34 7.29 1.56 -9.08
N LEU A 35 8.41 1.52 -8.36
CA LEU A 35 9.34 0.39 -8.37
C LEU A 35 8.83 -0.67 -7.40
N ILE A 36 9.09 -1.94 -7.73
CA ILE A 36 8.85 -3.05 -6.82
C ILE A 36 9.70 -2.88 -5.55
N LYS A 37 9.12 -3.18 -4.38
CA LYS A 37 9.81 -3.14 -3.10
C LYS A 37 10.82 -4.27 -2.93
N LYS A 38 10.50 -5.43 -3.51
CA LYS A 38 11.32 -6.63 -3.47
C LYS A 38 12.53 -6.52 -4.40
N GLU A 39 13.65 -7.08 -3.96
CA GLU A 39 14.87 -7.15 -4.76
C GLU A 39 14.94 -8.49 -5.48
N ILE A 40 14.68 -8.48 -6.79
CA ILE A 40 14.77 -9.67 -7.64
C ILE A 40 16.14 -9.69 -8.28
N LYS A 41 16.97 -10.69 -7.96
CA LYS A 41 18.31 -10.83 -8.55
C LYS A 41 18.20 -11.24 -10.02
N CYS A 42 18.95 -10.55 -10.88
CA CYS A 42 19.11 -10.97 -12.27
C CYS A 42 20.25 -12.00 -12.40
N LYS A 43 20.26 -12.73 -13.51
CA LYS A 43 21.40 -13.54 -13.92
C LYS A 43 22.49 -12.63 -14.49
N ASP A 44 23.74 -12.93 -14.19
CA ASP A 44 24.91 -12.11 -14.52
C ASP A 44 26.03 -12.89 -15.23
N ASP A 45 25.70 -14.07 -15.75
CA ASP A 45 26.59 -14.87 -16.59
C ASP A 45 26.46 -14.49 -18.09
N GLU A 46 27.23 -15.15 -18.94
CA GLU A 46 27.29 -14.87 -20.39
C GLU A 46 26.24 -15.66 -21.22
N LEU A 47 25.30 -16.36 -20.56
CA LEU A 47 24.28 -17.16 -21.22
C LEU A 47 23.02 -16.36 -21.53
N THR A 48 22.20 -16.91 -22.42
CA THR A 48 20.89 -16.33 -22.74
C THR A 48 19.87 -16.78 -21.70
N HIS A 49 19.24 -15.82 -21.04
CA HIS A 49 18.19 -16.06 -20.04
C HIS A 49 16.83 -15.53 -20.47
N LEU A 50 15.77 -16.24 -20.11
CA LEU A 50 14.39 -15.86 -20.41
C LEU A 50 13.74 -15.21 -19.18
N TYR A 51 13.34 -13.95 -19.29
CA TYR A 51 12.62 -13.23 -18.25
C TYR A 51 11.13 -13.14 -18.60
N THR A 52 10.25 -13.58 -17.69
CA THR A 52 8.80 -13.54 -17.88
C THR A 52 8.14 -12.80 -16.72
N LEU A 53 7.26 -11.85 -17.03
CA LEU A 53 6.35 -11.22 -16.08
C LEU A 53 4.92 -11.65 -16.41
N ILE A 54 4.23 -12.20 -15.42
CA ILE A 54 2.82 -12.59 -15.51
C ILE A 54 2.03 -11.68 -14.59
N LEU A 55 0.98 -11.06 -15.12
CA LEU A 55 0.04 -10.22 -14.38
C LEU A 55 -1.35 -10.80 -14.50
N ASN A 56 -1.96 -11.07 -13.35
CA ASN A 56 -3.27 -11.68 -13.27
C ASN A 56 -4.34 -10.62 -12.97
N SER A 57 -5.58 -10.88 -13.39
CA SER A 57 -6.71 -9.99 -13.13
C SER A 57 -7.14 -9.93 -11.67
N ASP A 58 -6.67 -10.87 -10.84
CA ASP A 58 -6.88 -10.90 -9.39
C ASP A 58 -5.89 -10.04 -8.61
N GLN A 59 -5.13 -9.19 -9.31
CA GLN A 59 -4.11 -8.28 -8.76
C GLN A 59 -2.88 -8.99 -8.21
N THR A 60 -2.63 -10.23 -8.63
CA THR A 60 -1.37 -10.94 -8.35
C THR A 60 -0.39 -10.84 -9.52
N TYR A 61 0.89 -11.04 -9.21
CA TYR A 61 1.96 -11.11 -10.21
C TYR A 61 2.89 -12.29 -9.96
N GLU A 62 3.59 -12.69 -11.01
CA GLU A 62 4.65 -13.68 -10.97
C GLU A 62 5.80 -13.26 -11.88
N VAL A 63 7.04 -13.42 -11.40
CA VAL A 63 8.26 -13.23 -12.19
C VAL A 63 8.95 -14.57 -12.33
N LYS A 64 9.31 -14.92 -13.56
CA LYS A 64 10.09 -16.11 -13.88
C LYS A 64 11.40 -15.75 -14.56
N ILE A 65 12.42 -16.55 -14.26
CA ILE A 65 13.70 -16.56 -14.96
C ILE A 65 13.92 -18.00 -15.42
N ASP A 66 14.16 -18.20 -16.73
CA ASP A 66 14.35 -19.52 -17.33
C ASP A 66 13.18 -20.48 -17.07
N ASN A 67 11.96 -19.95 -17.12
CA ASN A 67 10.69 -20.62 -16.78
C ASN A 67 10.54 -21.06 -15.31
N GLU A 68 11.52 -20.78 -14.45
CA GLU A 68 11.41 -21.01 -13.02
C GLU A 68 10.85 -19.78 -12.31
N LYS A 69 9.90 -20.01 -11.39
CA LYS A 69 9.32 -18.95 -10.57
C LYS A 69 10.35 -18.44 -9.56
N VAL A 70 10.75 -17.19 -9.70
CA VAL A 70 11.69 -16.53 -8.78
C VAL A 70 11.00 -15.60 -7.79
N GLU A 71 9.85 -15.03 -8.16
CA GLU A 71 9.09 -14.13 -7.29
C GLU A 71 7.59 -14.19 -7.61
N SER A 72 6.74 -14.01 -6.58
CA SER A 72 5.29 -13.91 -6.74
C SER A 72 4.65 -13.19 -5.56
N GLY A 73 3.56 -12.47 -5.80
CA GLY A 73 2.85 -11.78 -4.72
C GLY A 73 1.64 -10.99 -5.21
N SER A 74 1.18 -10.07 -4.35
CA SER A 74 0.13 -9.10 -4.67
C SER A 74 0.74 -7.78 -5.11
N LEU A 75 0.10 -7.14 -6.09
CA LEU A 75 0.44 -5.80 -6.55
C LEU A 75 0.29 -4.75 -5.44
N GLU A 76 -0.66 -4.91 -4.53
CA GLU A 76 -0.93 -3.94 -3.45
C GLU A 76 0.15 -3.95 -2.35
N ASP A 77 0.73 -5.11 -2.08
CA ASP A 77 1.73 -5.27 -1.02
C ASP A 77 3.12 -4.84 -1.50
N ASP A 78 3.47 -5.24 -2.73
CA ASP A 78 4.82 -5.15 -3.27
C ASP A 78 5.10 -3.82 -4.01
N TRP A 79 4.10 -2.95 -4.19
CA TRP A 79 4.23 -1.59 -4.74
C TRP A 79 3.45 -0.55 -3.93
N ASP A 80 3.94 0.69 -3.92
CA ASP A 80 3.28 1.81 -3.24
C ASP A 80 2.27 2.55 -4.14
N PHE A 81 1.30 1.82 -4.71
CA PHE A 81 0.26 2.41 -5.56
C PHE A 81 -0.65 3.37 -4.81
N LEU A 82 -0.98 2.98 -3.58
CA LEU A 82 -1.86 3.72 -2.70
C LEU A 82 -1.00 4.33 -1.60
N ARG A 83 -1.19 5.62 -1.32
CA ARG A 83 -0.76 6.15 -0.03
C ARG A 83 -1.56 5.38 1.00
N LEU A 84 -0.90 4.55 1.82
CA LEU A 84 -1.49 4.10 3.07
C LEU A 84 -2.03 5.35 3.75
N ARG A 85 -3.36 5.44 3.91
CA ARG A 85 -3.89 6.33 4.93
C ARG A 85 -3.43 5.69 6.22
N GLU A 86 -2.32 6.17 6.76
CA GLU A 86 -2.11 6.11 8.19
C GLU A 86 -3.30 6.85 8.81
N VAL A 87 -4.35 6.10 9.10
CA VAL A 87 -5.32 6.53 10.08
C VAL A 87 -4.58 6.34 11.40
N GLU A 88 -4.09 7.44 12.00
CA GLU A 88 -3.76 7.42 13.42
C GLU A 88 -4.99 6.83 14.12
N GLN A 89 -4.87 5.60 14.62
CA GLN A 89 -6.02 4.89 15.15
C GLN A 89 -6.52 5.67 16.38
N PRO A 90 -7.77 6.16 16.39
CA PRO A 90 -8.30 6.75 17.60
C PRO A 90 -8.39 5.64 18.66
N SER A 91 -7.62 5.76 19.73
CA SER A 91 -7.68 4.87 20.91
C SER A 91 -8.89 5.16 21.80
N CYS A 92 -9.62 6.25 21.53
CA CYS A 92 -10.79 6.68 22.28
C CYS A 92 -11.83 7.31 21.36
N MET A 93 -13.12 6.99 21.60
CA MET A 93 -14.27 7.72 21.06
C MET A 93 -14.93 8.52 22.18
N VAL A 94 -15.31 9.76 21.88
CA VAL A 94 -16.22 10.58 22.69
C VAL A 94 -17.27 11.14 21.75
N ASP A 95 -18.38 10.42 21.60
CA ASP A 95 -19.45 10.79 20.66
C ASP A 95 -20.62 11.55 21.31
N HIS A 96 -20.54 11.92 22.60
CA HIS A 96 -21.62 12.67 23.25
C HIS A 96 -21.16 13.59 24.39
N PRO A 97 -21.68 14.84 24.49
CA PRO A 97 -21.48 15.68 25.67
C PRO A 97 -22.03 14.99 26.93
N GLY A 98 -21.19 14.78 27.94
CA GLY A 98 -21.58 14.23 29.25
C GLY A 98 -21.30 12.74 29.47
N LEU A 99 -20.61 12.06 28.56
CA LEU A 99 -20.14 10.68 28.74
C LEU A 99 -18.62 10.63 28.95
N GLU A 100 -18.16 9.79 29.88
CA GLU A 100 -16.73 9.57 30.14
C GLU A 100 -16.07 8.78 28.99
N PRO A 101 -14.78 9.04 28.70
CA PRO A 101 -14.07 8.34 27.63
C PRO A 101 -13.94 6.84 27.95
N VAL A 102 -14.47 5.99 27.07
CA VAL A 102 -14.32 4.53 27.19
C VAL A 102 -13.21 4.07 26.26
N CYS A 103 -12.10 3.60 26.84
CA CYS A 103 -11.05 2.93 26.09
C CYS A 103 -11.52 1.52 25.70
N LEU A 104 -11.89 1.33 24.44
CA LEU A 104 -12.35 0.04 23.91
C LEU A 104 -11.27 -0.58 23.02
N ASN A 105 -11.25 -1.91 22.93
CA ASN A 105 -10.45 -2.60 21.92
C ASN A 105 -11.05 -2.40 20.50
N VAL A 106 -10.24 -2.69 19.48
CA VAL A 106 -10.55 -2.41 18.06
C VAL A 106 -11.91 -2.98 17.61
N TYR A 107 -12.22 -4.22 18.00
CA TYR A 107 -13.48 -4.87 17.63
C TYR A 107 -14.69 -4.21 18.29
N SER A 108 -14.53 -3.81 19.55
CA SER A 108 -15.58 -3.10 20.29
C SER A 108 -15.84 -1.70 19.72
N LEU A 109 -14.79 -0.98 19.30
CA LEU A 109 -14.92 0.33 18.65
C LEU A 109 -15.63 0.23 17.30
N GLN A 110 -15.24 -0.75 16.47
CA GLN A 110 -15.87 -0.94 15.17
C GLN A 110 -17.37 -1.25 15.30
N LYS A 111 -17.74 -2.10 16.27
CA LYS A 111 -19.14 -2.42 16.57
C LYS A 111 -19.90 -1.20 17.11
N ALA A 112 -19.29 -0.41 17.97
CA ALA A 112 -19.89 0.81 18.51
C ALA A 112 -20.15 1.86 17.42
N CYS A 113 -19.18 2.11 16.51
CA CYS A 113 -19.37 2.98 15.35
C CYS A 113 -20.51 2.52 14.45
N GLN A 114 -20.61 1.20 14.20
CA GLN A 114 -21.67 0.64 13.37
C GLN A 114 -23.06 0.84 13.99
N ILE A 115 -23.20 0.60 15.30
CA ILE A 115 -24.45 0.84 16.04
C ILE A 115 -24.80 2.34 16.02
N TYR A 116 -23.84 3.21 16.31
CA TYR A 116 -24.07 4.66 16.31
C TYR A 116 -24.48 5.18 14.94
N GLY A 117 -23.84 4.71 13.86
CA GLY A 117 -24.21 5.07 12.49
C GLY A 117 -25.62 4.59 12.11
N ALA A 118 -26.07 3.46 12.65
CA ALA A 118 -27.43 2.95 12.45
C ALA A 118 -28.47 3.78 13.23
N ASP A 119 -28.15 4.20 14.45
CA ASP A 119 -29.07 4.94 15.31
C ASP A 119 -29.19 6.44 14.95
N TYR A 120 -28.08 7.07 14.51
CA TYR A 120 -28.00 8.54 14.38
C TYR A 120 -27.67 9.04 12.96
N GLY A 121 -27.34 8.16 12.03
CA GLY A 121 -27.01 8.48 10.64
C GLY A 121 -25.57 8.99 10.43
N PRO A 122 -25.20 9.37 9.19
CA PRO A 122 -23.83 9.79 8.85
C PRO A 122 -23.41 11.09 9.56
N LEU A 123 -22.24 11.08 10.22
CA LEU A 123 -21.67 12.20 10.99
C LEU A 123 -21.54 13.52 10.19
N ARG A 124 -21.51 13.46 8.85
CA ARG A 124 -21.39 14.62 7.96
C ARG A 124 -22.54 15.64 8.08
N LEU A 125 -23.70 15.25 8.63
CA LEU A 125 -24.91 16.09 8.59
C LEU A 125 -25.07 17.05 9.79
N ARG A 126 -24.26 16.95 10.84
CA ARG A 126 -24.55 17.66 12.12
C ARG A 126 -23.60 18.79 12.51
N GLY A 127 -22.74 19.28 11.60
CA GLY A 127 -21.87 20.44 11.90
C GLY A 127 -20.87 20.21 13.06
N ILE A 128 -20.67 18.96 13.47
CA ILE A 128 -19.78 18.54 14.55
C ILE A 128 -18.35 18.45 13.99
N HIS A 129 -17.83 19.56 13.49
CA HIS A 129 -16.40 19.70 13.19
C HIS A 129 -15.59 20.15 14.41
N GLN A 130 -16.25 20.41 15.55
CA GLN A 130 -15.62 20.99 16.75
C GLN A 130 -15.12 19.96 17.77
N TYR A 131 -15.57 18.71 17.71
CA TYR A 131 -14.97 17.61 18.46
C TYR A 131 -14.00 16.86 17.55
N ALA A 132 -13.01 17.62 17.06
CA ALA A 132 -11.76 17.03 16.64
C ALA A 132 -11.23 16.18 17.80
N MET A 133 -10.76 14.98 17.49
CA MET A 133 -10.04 14.11 18.42
C MET A 133 -9.08 14.95 19.24
N LEU A 134 -9.40 15.19 20.52
CA LEU A 134 -8.47 15.80 21.45
C LEU A 134 -7.43 14.74 21.80
N VAL A 135 -6.46 14.53 20.91
CA VAL A 135 -5.20 13.90 21.27
C VAL A 135 -4.43 14.94 22.09
N SER A 136 -4.75 15.05 23.37
CA SER A 136 -3.86 15.75 24.30
C SER A 136 -2.65 14.85 24.53
N LYS A 137 -1.48 15.27 24.05
CA LYS A 137 -0.20 14.76 24.53
C LYS A 137 -0.13 15.02 26.05
N SER A 138 -0.39 14.01 26.88
CA SER A 138 0.11 14.03 28.26
C SER A 138 1.52 13.44 28.24
N LYS A 139 2.50 14.31 28.48
CA LYS A 139 3.89 13.95 28.80
C LYS A 139 3.93 12.85 29.87
N MET A 140 4.73 11.82 29.63
CA MET A 140 5.75 11.32 30.57
C MET A 140 6.80 10.55 29.78
#